data_AF-M1BQ51-F1
#
_entry.id   AF-M1BQ51-F1
#
_cell.length_a   1.000
_cell.length_b   1.000
_cell.length_c   1.000
_cell.angle_alpha   90.00
_cell.angle_beta   90.00
_cell.angle_gamma   90.00
#
_symmetry.space_group_name_H-M   'P 1'
#
loop_
_entity.id
_entity.type
_entity.pdbx_description
1 polymer ?
#
loop_
_entity_poly.entity_id
_entity_poly.type
_entity_poly.pdbx_seq_one_letter_code
_entity_poly.pdbx_strand_id
1 'polypeptide(L)'
;MEQTIENEIVDSNGKNVEWFEESLEVDLKWSLAINSVLYKATTKFQDVILLDTKHFGKEVVNICRKHLMANQEAFADCRLHVIINDAKVELEKSDEYKYDVIVGDLCDPREGGPCNHLYLKSFYQHIIKPKLNHNGVFVTQAGFAGVLSHQAFFSSVYNTAKQVFNHVIAYTAHVPSLADTRGWVLASDQPLKLDAEVINNRIKERIKGSDLQFIDAAFMLAFTVMNKTVHTTLMNETNVLTEENEKSLHGH
;
A
#
# COMPACT_ATOMS: atom_id res chain seq x y z
N MET A 1 16.54 -2.23 4.06
CA MET A 1 16.50 -2.53 2.61
C MET A 1 17.63 -1.79 1.95
N GLU A 2 18.55 -2.53 1.34
CA GLU A 2 19.67 -2.02 0.56
C GLU A 2 19.35 -2.31 -0.92
N GLN A 3 19.57 -1.32 -1.79
CA GLN A 3 19.29 -1.41 -3.22
C GLN A 3 20.58 -1.20 -4.00
N THR A 4 20.93 -2.16 -4.84
CA THR A 4 22.18 -2.15 -5.61
C THR A 4 21.89 -2.46 -7.07
N ILE A 5 22.64 -1.82 -7.96
CA ILE A 5 22.66 -2.17 -9.38
C ILE A 5 24.00 -2.85 -9.61
N GLU A 6 23.97 -4.15 -9.91
CA GLU A 6 25.17 -4.89 -10.28
C GLU A 6 25.27 -4.93 -11.81
N ASN A 7 26.41 -4.46 -12.31
CA ASN A 7 26.78 -4.59 -13.70
C ASN A 7 27.57 -5.90 -13.82
N GLU A 8 27.18 -6.76 -14.76
CA GLU A 8 27.91 -7.94 -15.25
C GLU A 8 27.49 -9.31 -14.68
N ILE A 9 26.28 -9.74 -15.04
CA ILE A 9 26.00 -11.19 -15.18
C ILE A 9 25.65 -11.46 -16.64
N VAL A 10 26.46 -12.30 -17.29
CA VAL A 10 26.26 -12.72 -18.68
C VAL A 10 25.14 -13.76 -18.71
N ASP A 11 24.09 -13.53 -19.50
CA ASP A 11 23.00 -14.50 -19.65
C ASP A 11 23.45 -15.76 -20.41
N SER A 12 22.60 -16.79 -20.44
CA SER A 12 22.87 -18.05 -21.13
C SER A 12 23.12 -17.91 -22.65
N ASN A 13 22.88 -16.73 -23.22
CA ASN A 13 23.12 -16.41 -24.63
C ASN A 13 24.32 -15.46 -24.84
N GLY A 14 25.11 -15.17 -23.81
CA GLY A 14 26.29 -14.31 -23.92
C GLY A 14 25.99 -12.80 -23.94
N LYS A 15 24.76 -12.38 -23.60
CA LYS A 15 24.41 -10.95 -23.50
C LYS A 15 24.64 -10.43 -22.08
N ASN A 16 25.21 -9.24 -21.98
CA ASN A 16 25.24 -8.49 -20.73
C ASN A 16 23.81 -8.11 -20.34
N VAL A 17 23.40 -8.55 -19.15
CA VAL A 17 22.12 -8.17 -18.55
C VAL A 17 22.43 -7.39 -17.28
N GLU A 18 21.88 -6.17 -17.19
CA GLU A 18 21.90 -5.38 -15.97
C GLU A 18 20.80 -5.89 -15.03
N TRP A 19 21.14 -6.00 -13.74
CA TRP A 19 20.21 -6.45 -12.71
C TRP A 19 20.04 -5.36 -11.66
N PHE A 20 18.79 -5.08 -11.30
CA PHE A 20 18.45 -4.36 -10.09
C PHE A 20 18.19 -5.38 -8.98
N GLU A 21 18.87 -5.23 -7.85
CA GLU A 21 18.70 -6.10 -6.69
C GLU A 21 18.14 -5.33 -5.50
N GLU A 22 17.13 -5.91 -4.85
CA GLU A 22 16.57 -5.43 -3.60
C GLU A 22 16.63 -6.53 -2.54
N SER A 23 17.28 -6.23 -1.42
CA SER A 23 17.26 -7.12 -0.25
C SER A 23 15.91 -6.98 0.45
N LEU A 24 15.06 -8.00 0.33
CA LEU A 24 13.76 -8.11 0.99
C LEU A 24 13.93 -8.53 2.45
N GLU A 25 14.87 -9.44 2.71
CA GLU A 25 15.28 -9.89 4.06
C GLU A 25 16.81 -9.90 4.16
N VAL A 26 17.35 -10.20 5.35
CA VAL A 26 18.80 -10.32 5.59
C VAL A 26 19.45 -11.39 4.70
N ASP A 27 18.71 -12.45 4.37
CA ASP A 27 19.16 -13.60 3.59
C ASP A 27 18.37 -13.81 2.28
N LEU A 28 17.47 -12.87 1.92
CA LEU A 28 16.66 -12.95 0.70
C LEU A 28 16.80 -11.67 -0.14
N LYS A 29 17.31 -11.84 -1.36
CA LYS A 29 17.29 -10.81 -2.39
C LYS A 29 16.29 -11.15 -3.49
N TRP A 30 15.67 -10.11 -4.03
CA TRP A 30 14.90 -10.16 -5.25
C TRP A 30 15.59 -9.36 -6.34
N SER A 31 15.86 -10.01 -7.47
CA SER A 31 16.60 -9.39 -8.58
C SER A 31 15.72 -9.30 -9.82
N LEU A 32 15.69 -8.12 -10.43
CA LEU A 32 14.95 -7.84 -11.66
C LEU A 32 15.93 -7.50 -12.78
N ALA A 33 15.84 -8.21 -13.91
CA ALA A 33 16.58 -7.84 -15.10
C ALA A 33 16.01 -6.53 -15.67
N ILE A 34 16.88 -5.53 -15.81
CA ILE A 34 16.51 -4.21 -16.31
C ILE A 34 16.99 -4.01 -17.75
N ASN A 35 16.22 -3.25 -18.51
CA ASN A 35 16.62 -2.69 -19.80
C ASN A 35 17.54 -1.48 -19.60
N SER A 36 17.20 -0.62 -18.63
CA SER A 36 18.00 0.57 -18.27
C SER A 36 17.49 1.23 -16.98
N VAL A 37 18.35 2.03 -16.36
CA VAL A 37 17.97 3.02 -15.33
C VAL A 37 17.57 4.32 -16.03
N LEU A 38 16.29 4.69 -15.93
CA LEU A 38 15.77 5.89 -16.60
C LEU A 38 16.02 7.16 -15.77
N TYR A 39 16.10 7.05 -14.44
CA TYR A 39 16.33 8.18 -13.55
C TYR A 39 16.85 7.73 -12.16
N LYS A 40 17.69 8.56 -11.53
CA LYS A 40 18.13 8.42 -10.13
C LYS A 40 18.25 9.80 -9.45
N ALA A 41 17.72 9.95 -8.24
CA ALA A 41 17.97 11.11 -7.36
C ALA A 41 17.87 10.74 -5.88
N THR A 42 18.40 11.63 -5.04
CA THR A 42 18.28 11.56 -3.58
C THR A 42 17.52 12.80 -3.10
N THR A 43 16.48 12.60 -2.31
CA THR A 43 15.73 13.67 -1.64
C THR A 43 16.11 13.73 -0.17
N LYS A 44 15.64 14.76 0.56
CA LYS A 44 15.81 14.83 2.02
C LYS A 44 15.18 13.67 2.80
N PHE A 45 14.31 12.87 2.17
CA PHE A 45 13.56 11.80 2.83
C PHE A 45 13.97 10.40 2.37
N GLN A 46 14.36 10.26 1.10
CA GLN A 46 14.63 8.96 0.47
C GLN A 46 15.35 9.10 -0.88
N ASP A 47 15.97 8.01 -1.30
CA ASP A 47 16.43 7.80 -2.67
C ASP A 47 15.25 7.44 -3.59
N VAL A 48 15.40 7.81 -4.86
CA VAL A 48 14.37 7.75 -5.90
C VAL A 48 15.01 7.21 -7.17
N ILE A 49 14.50 6.08 -7.66
CA ILE A 49 15.02 5.39 -8.85
C ILE A 49 13.85 5.01 -9.75
N LEU A 50 13.96 5.25 -11.05
CA LEU A 50 13.02 4.76 -12.06
C LEU A 50 13.73 3.75 -12.97
N LEU A 51 13.14 2.56 -13.06
CA LEU A 51 13.69 1.44 -13.81
C LEU A 51 12.78 1.10 -15.00
N ASP A 52 13.38 0.74 -16.12
CA ASP A 52 12.70 0.04 -17.22
C ASP A 52 13.04 -1.45 -17.09
N THR A 53 12.06 -2.27 -16.68
CA THR A 53 12.23 -3.70 -16.47
C THR A 53 11.78 -4.49 -17.70
N LYS A 54 12.41 -5.65 -17.95
CA LYS A 54 12.09 -6.48 -19.13
C LYS A 54 10.64 -6.98 -19.17
N HIS A 55 10.06 -7.25 -18.00
CA HIS A 55 8.77 -7.95 -17.88
C HIS A 55 7.63 -7.09 -17.35
N PHE A 56 7.94 -6.08 -16.52
CA PHE A 56 6.94 -5.24 -15.86
C PHE A 56 6.90 -3.81 -16.42
N GLY A 57 7.80 -3.48 -17.36
CA GLY A 57 7.89 -2.15 -17.95
C GLY A 57 8.50 -1.14 -16.98
N LYS A 58 8.02 0.12 -17.04
CA LYS A 58 8.58 1.23 -16.25
C LYS A 58 8.05 1.20 -14.82
N GLU A 59 8.87 0.74 -13.89
CA GLU A 59 8.56 0.66 -12.47
C GLU A 59 9.25 1.81 -11.71
N VAL A 60 8.49 2.49 -10.86
CA VAL A 60 8.91 3.74 -10.19
C VAL A 60 9.10 3.52 -8.69
N VAL A 61 10.27 3.92 -8.18
CA VAL A 61 10.44 4.39 -6.81
C VAL A 61 10.45 5.92 -6.84
N ASN A 62 9.26 6.51 -6.75
CA ASN A 62 8.86 7.93 -6.58
C ASN A 62 9.27 9.06 -7.59
N ILE A 63 8.91 8.97 -8.88
CA ILE A 63 8.67 10.13 -9.77
C ILE A 63 7.47 9.92 -10.69
N CYS A 64 6.28 10.12 -10.14
CA CYS A 64 5.06 9.80 -10.86
C CYS A 64 4.70 10.84 -11.94
N ARG A 65 4.96 12.14 -11.72
CA ARG A 65 4.36 13.19 -12.57
C ARG A 65 4.98 13.33 -13.97
N LYS A 66 6.30 13.21 -14.11
CA LYS A 66 7.01 13.43 -15.40
C LYS A 66 7.21 12.14 -16.19
N HIS A 67 7.30 10.99 -15.52
CA HIS A 67 7.77 9.76 -16.14
C HIS A 67 6.75 8.61 -16.15
N LEU A 68 5.69 8.64 -15.31
CA LEU A 68 4.57 7.70 -15.44
C LEU A 68 3.55 8.25 -16.44
N MET A 69 3.73 7.88 -17.71
CA MET A 69 2.79 8.24 -18.77
C MET A 69 1.36 7.77 -18.46
N ALA A 70 1.21 6.64 -17.77
CA ALA A 70 -0.08 6.08 -17.35
C ALA A 70 -0.89 7.03 -16.45
N ASN A 71 -0.24 7.92 -15.70
CA ASN A 71 -0.91 8.80 -14.74
C ASN A 71 -1.07 10.25 -15.25
N GLN A 72 -0.62 10.57 -16.47
CA GLN A 72 -0.62 11.94 -16.98
C GLN A 72 -2.02 12.55 -17.02
N GLU A 73 -3.01 11.79 -17.50
CA GLU A 73 -4.40 12.25 -17.55
C GLU A 73 -4.97 12.50 -16.14
N ALA A 74 -4.68 11.61 -15.19
CA ALA A 74 -5.10 11.78 -13.80
C ALA A 74 -4.50 13.04 -13.15
N PHE A 75 -3.23 13.36 -13.45
CA PHE A 75 -2.58 14.59 -12.97
C PHE A 75 -3.08 15.87 -13.66
N ALA A 76 -3.75 15.76 -14.79
CA ALA A 76 -4.35 16.87 -15.53
C ALA A 76 -5.84 17.09 -15.23
N ASP A 77 -6.48 16.15 -14.53
CA ASP A 77 -7.90 16.23 -14.17
C ASP A 77 -8.15 17.39 -13.19
N CYS A 78 -9.15 18.22 -13.48
CA CYS A 78 -9.47 19.41 -12.68
C CYS A 78 -9.99 19.08 -11.27
N ARG A 79 -10.41 17.84 -11.03
CA ARG A 79 -10.85 17.35 -9.71
C ARG A 79 -9.66 17.03 -8.79
N LEU A 80 -8.46 16.88 -9.35
CA LEU A 80 -7.26 16.61 -8.56
C LEU A 80 -6.72 17.89 -7.95
N HIS A 81 -6.68 17.92 -6.62
CA HIS A 81 -5.98 18.96 -5.86
C HIS A 81 -4.76 18.34 -5.18
N VAL A 82 -3.57 18.76 -5.61
CA VAL A 82 -2.31 18.28 -5.04
C VAL A 82 -1.87 19.21 -3.93
N ILE A 83 -1.76 18.68 -2.71
CA ILE A 83 -1.24 19.37 -1.54
C ILE A 83 0.08 18.71 -1.14
N ILE A 84 1.14 19.52 -1.03
CA ILE A 84 2.45 19.04 -0.58
C ILE A 84 2.56 19.40 0.91
N ASN A 85 2.19 18.46 1.77
CA ASN A 85 2.25 18.63 3.22
C ASN A 85 2.28 17.26 3.92
N ASP A 86 2.60 17.25 5.22
CA ASP A 86 2.32 16.09 6.07
C ASP A 86 0.81 15.88 6.17
N ALA A 87 0.35 14.64 5.94
CA ALA A 87 -1.07 14.32 5.86
C ALA A 87 -1.79 14.50 7.20
N LYS A 88 -1.13 14.21 8.33
CA LYS A 88 -1.71 14.44 9.67
C LYS A 88 -1.90 15.93 9.89
N VAL A 89 -0.86 16.73 9.65
CA VAL A 89 -0.93 18.19 9.80
C VAL A 89 -1.99 18.79 8.88
N GLU A 90 -2.12 18.30 7.64
CA GLU A 90 -3.13 18.79 6.72
C GLU A 90 -4.56 18.47 7.19
N LEU A 91 -4.81 17.23 7.62
CA LEU A 91 -6.12 16.81 8.11
C LEU A 91 -6.52 17.54 9.40
N GLU A 92 -5.55 17.98 10.21
CA GLU A 92 -5.80 18.74 11.45
C GLU A 92 -6.26 20.19 11.21
N LYS A 93 -6.00 20.79 10.04
CA LYS A 93 -6.20 22.24 9.82
C LYS A 93 -7.65 22.72 9.89
N SER A 94 -8.62 21.89 9.50
CA SER A 94 -10.03 22.31 9.46
C SER A 94 -10.98 21.15 9.72
N ASP A 95 -11.94 21.35 10.62
CA ASP A 95 -13.05 20.43 10.89
C ASP A 95 -14.25 20.62 9.95
N GLU A 96 -14.20 21.63 9.08
CA GLU A 96 -15.29 21.94 8.15
C GLU A 96 -15.44 20.91 7.03
N TYR A 97 -14.32 20.30 6.61
CA TYR A 97 -14.29 19.39 5.48
C TYR A 97 -14.12 17.94 5.94
N LYS A 98 -15.03 17.10 5.46
CA LYS A 98 -15.03 15.66 5.68
C LYS A 98 -15.03 14.92 4.36
N TYR A 99 -14.51 13.71 4.37
CA TYR A 99 -14.30 12.88 3.20
C TYR A 99 -15.24 11.67 3.23
N ASP A 100 -15.74 11.28 2.06
CA ASP A 100 -16.46 10.02 1.89
C ASP A 100 -15.49 8.83 1.91
N VAL A 101 -14.27 9.02 1.41
CA VAL A 101 -13.22 8.01 1.42
C VAL A 101 -11.88 8.66 1.76
N ILE A 102 -11.14 8.05 2.68
CA ILE A 102 -9.73 8.38 2.91
C ILE A 102 -8.89 7.15 2.53
N VAL A 103 -7.85 7.36 1.73
CA VAL A 103 -6.93 6.31 1.26
C VAL A 103 -5.54 6.54 1.84
N GLY A 104 -5.07 5.63 2.68
CA GLY A 104 -3.71 5.56 3.19
C GLY A 104 -2.81 4.79 2.23
N ASP A 105 -2.24 5.49 1.27
CA ASP A 105 -1.17 4.98 0.38
C ASP A 105 0.19 5.47 0.89
N LEU A 106 0.58 4.93 2.04
CA LEU A 106 1.77 5.36 2.79
C LEU A 106 2.82 4.25 2.77
N CYS A 107 4.09 4.59 2.94
CA CYS A 107 5.15 3.59 3.08
C CYS A 107 4.92 2.70 4.31
N ASP A 108 5.44 1.48 4.27
CA ASP A 108 5.51 0.62 5.45
C ASP A 108 6.36 1.32 6.53
N PRO A 109 5.93 1.31 7.81
CA PRO A 109 6.66 1.95 8.89
C PRO A 109 8.01 1.28 9.11
N ARG A 110 9.00 2.10 9.47
CA ARG A 110 10.39 1.70 9.69
C ARG A 110 11.00 2.55 10.80
N GLU A 111 12.15 2.17 11.33
CA GLU A 111 12.78 2.95 12.41
C GLU A 111 13.07 4.39 11.96
N GLY A 112 12.55 5.37 12.71
CA GLY A 112 12.62 6.79 12.35
C GLY A 112 11.88 7.18 11.06
N GLY A 113 11.00 6.31 10.55
CA GLY A 113 10.26 6.51 9.32
C GLY A 113 9.22 7.63 9.40
N PRO A 114 9.03 8.42 8.33
CA PRO A 114 8.12 9.57 8.33
C PRO A 114 6.64 9.19 8.33
N CYS A 115 6.30 7.90 8.19
CA CYS A 115 4.91 7.43 8.11
C CYS A 115 4.44 6.71 9.39
N ASN A 116 5.31 6.49 10.38
CA ASN A 116 4.99 5.67 11.55
C ASN A 116 3.78 6.20 12.33
N HIS A 117 3.76 7.51 12.57
CA HIS A 117 2.68 8.19 13.29
C HIS A 117 1.32 8.11 12.57
N LEU A 118 1.30 7.79 11.28
CA LEU A 118 0.09 7.69 10.47
C LEU A 118 -0.58 6.31 10.53
N TYR A 119 0.00 5.35 11.28
CA TYR A 119 -0.61 4.04 11.54
C TYR A 119 -1.06 3.84 12.99
N LEU A 120 -0.83 4.83 13.85
CA LEU A 120 -1.14 4.73 15.27
C LEU A 120 -2.66 4.80 15.50
N LYS A 121 -3.11 4.15 16.57
CA LYS A 121 -4.49 4.20 17.04
C LYS A 121 -4.97 5.63 17.24
N SER A 122 -4.13 6.49 17.83
CA SER A 122 -4.43 7.90 18.08
C SER A 122 -4.71 8.65 16.77
N PHE A 123 -3.94 8.40 15.72
CA PHE A 123 -4.15 8.99 14.40
C PHE A 123 -5.47 8.51 13.79
N TYR A 124 -5.75 7.21 13.84
CA TYR A 124 -7.04 6.70 13.35
C TYR A 124 -8.23 7.27 14.12
N GLN A 125 -8.13 7.30 15.45
CA GLN A 125 -9.23 7.68 16.33
C GLN A 125 -9.49 9.18 16.36
N HIS A 126 -8.44 10.00 16.38
CA HIS A 126 -8.56 11.44 16.57
C HIS A 126 -8.43 12.24 15.27
N ILE A 127 -7.83 11.67 14.22
CA ILE A 127 -7.62 12.37 12.96
C ILE A 127 -8.47 11.76 11.85
N ILE A 128 -8.30 10.47 11.53
CA ILE A 128 -9.04 9.86 10.40
C ILE A 128 -10.54 9.82 10.67
N LYS A 129 -10.95 9.23 11.79
CA LYS A 129 -12.36 8.97 12.09
C LYS A 129 -13.22 10.26 12.12
N PRO A 130 -12.79 11.37 12.76
CA PRO A 130 -13.56 12.63 12.72
C PRO A 130 -13.64 13.28 11.34
N LYS A 131 -12.68 13.01 10.45
CA LYS A 131 -12.62 13.55 9.08
C LYS A 131 -13.40 12.72 8.07
N LEU A 132 -14.02 11.62 8.49
CA LEU A 132 -14.93 10.84 7.66
C LEU A 132 -16.38 11.32 7.80
N ASN A 133 -17.10 11.29 6.69
CA ASN A 133 -18.56 11.42 6.69
C ASN A 133 -19.21 10.23 7.42
N HIS A 134 -20.52 10.34 7.72
CA HIS A 134 -21.25 9.29 8.46
C HIS A 134 -21.16 7.89 7.81
N ASN A 135 -21.12 7.84 6.47
CA ASN A 135 -20.94 6.62 5.68
C ASN A 135 -19.51 6.49 5.12
N GLY A 136 -18.57 7.21 5.72
CA GLY A 136 -17.21 7.30 5.25
C GLY A 136 -16.45 5.99 5.41
N VAL A 137 -15.50 5.77 4.53
CA VAL A 137 -14.67 4.56 4.50
C VAL A 137 -13.20 4.96 4.54
N PHE A 138 -12.44 4.34 5.44
CA PHE A 138 -10.99 4.40 5.43
C PHE A 138 -10.45 3.11 4.83
N VAL A 139 -9.46 3.23 3.94
CA VAL A 139 -8.68 2.09 3.45
C VAL A 139 -7.21 2.43 3.56
N THR A 140 -6.40 1.51 4.03
CA THR A 140 -4.94 1.67 4.05
C THR A 140 -4.26 0.43 3.51
N GLN A 141 -3.18 0.63 2.78
CA GLN A 141 -2.20 -0.43 2.58
C GLN A 141 -1.63 -0.82 3.95
N ALA A 142 -1.33 -2.10 4.17
CA ALA A 142 -0.99 -2.65 5.48
C ALA A 142 0.21 -3.61 5.41
N GLY A 143 1.14 -3.37 4.49
CA GLY A 143 2.37 -4.14 4.38
C GLY A 143 2.22 -5.48 3.67
N PHE A 144 3.23 -6.32 3.87
CA PHE A 144 3.23 -7.70 3.42
C PHE A 144 2.26 -8.55 4.24
N ALA A 145 1.55 -9.44 3.56
CA ALA A 145 0.53 -10.33 4.11
C ALA A 145 0.74 -11.78 3.68
N GLY A 146 1.99 -12.15 3.36
CA GLY A 146 2.40 -13.52 3.10
C GLY A 146 2.27 -14.40 4.35
N VAL A 147 2.32 -15.72 4.15
CA VAL A 147 2.12 -16.70 5.24
C VAL A 147 3.07 -16.48 6.42
N LEU A 148 4.27 -15.93 6.19
CA LEU A 148 5.26 -15.63 7.22
C LEU A 148 5.35 -14.13 7.50
N SER A 149 5.33 -13.30 6.46
CA SER A 149 5.54 -11.85 6.54
C SER A 149 4.38 -11.06 7.18
N HIS A 150 3.16 -11.62 7.22
CA HIS A 150 1.98 -10.92 7.77
C HIS A 150 2.10 -10.49 9.23
N GLN A 151 2.96 -11.14 10.02
CA GLN A 151 3.11 -10.86 11.45
C GLN A 151 3.91 -9.57 11.69
N ALA A 152 4.73 -9.14 10.73
CA ALA A 152 5.59 -7.98 10.90
C ALA A 152 4.80 -6.68 11.03
N PHE A 153 3.66 -6.56 10.32
CA PHE A 153 2.92 -5.30 10.27
C PHE A 153 1.43 -5.46 10.01
N PHE A 154 1.04 -6.30 9.03
CA PHE A 154 -0.34 -6.43 8.58
C PHE A 154 -1.33 -6.76 9.70
N SER A 155 -0.97 -7.70 10.59
CA SER A 155 -1.84 -8.08 11.70
C SER A 155 -2.07 -6.94 12.69
N SER A 156 -1.02 -6.21 13.04
CA SER A 156 -1.08 -5.07 13.96
C SER A 156 -1.89 -3.91 13.39
N VAL A 157 -1.78 -3.61 12.08
CA VAL A 157 -2.63 -2.59 11.42
C VAL A 157 -4.10 -2.98 11.48
N TYR A 158 -4.42 -4.22 11.17
CA TYR A 158 -5.79 -4.73 11.22
C TYR A 158 -6.38 -4.63 12.64
N ASN A 159 -5.65 -5.09 13.66
CA ASN A 159 -6.13 -5.00 15.03
C ASN A 159 -6.27 -3.54 15.50
N THR A 160 -5.32 -2.68 15.13
CA THR A 160 -5.39 -1.24 15.45
C THR A 160 -6.64 -0.59 14.86
N ALA A 161 -6.98 -0.88 13.60
CA ALA A 161 -8.21 -0.40 12.98
C ALA A 161 -9.47 -0.93 13.70
N LYS A 162 -9.47 -2.20 14.13
CA LYS A 162 -10.57 -2.78 14.92
C LYS A 162 -10.80 -2.12 16.27
N GLN A 163 -9.77 -1.51 16.87
CA GLN A 163 -9.93 -0.75 18.12
C GLN A 163 -10.64 0.59 17.90
N VAL A 164 -10.81 1.03 16.65
CA VAL A 164 -11.30 2.38 16.31
C VAL A 164 -12.62 2.34 15.52
N PHE A 165 -12.81 1.38 14.63
CA PHE A 165 -13.97 1.30 13.74
C PHE A 165 -14.85 0.08 14.02
N ASN A 166 -16.17 0.23 13.82
CA ASN A 166 -17.13 -0.86 14.09
C ASN A 166 -17.02 -2.03 13.12
N HIS A 167 -16.68 -1.75 11.86
CA HIS A 167 -16.57 -2.74 10.79
C HIS A 167 -15.21 -2.62 10.12
N VAL A 168 -14.44 -3.72 10.17
CA VAL A 168 -13.10 -3.78 9.59
C VAL A 168 -12.97 -5.07 8.76
N ILE A 169 -12.50 -4.93 7.53
CA ILE A 169 -12.24 -6.04 6.60
C ILE A 169 -10.77 -5.98 6.20
N ALA A 170 -10.02 -7.03 6.51
CA ALA A 170 -8.70 -7.28 5.95
C ALA A 170 -8.84 -8.03 4.62
N TYR A 171 -8.05 -7.65 3.63
CA TYR A 171 -7.99 -8.34 2.34
C TYR A 171 -6.56 -8.33 1.79
N THR A 172 -6.26 -9.31 0.94
CA THR A 172 -4.91 -9.51 0.42
C THR A 172 -4.91 -9.86 -1.06
N ALA A 173 -3.83 -9.52 -1.76
CA ALA A 173 -3.61 -9.90 -3.15
C ALA A 173 -2.12 -10.10 -3.42
N HIS A 174 -1.78 -11.06 -4.27
CA HIS A 174 -0.41 -11.28 -4.67
C HIS A 174 0.05 -10.20 -5.65
N VAL A 175 1.21 -9.59 -5.40
CA VAL A 175 1.82 -8.57 -6.26
C VAL A 175 3.18 -9.09 -6.73
N PRO A 176 3.29 -9.64 -7.95
CA PRO A 176 4.49 -10.36 -8.39
C PRO A 176 5.78 -9.56 -8.34
N SER A 177 5.73 -8.26 -8.63
CA SER A 177 6.90 -7.37 -8.59
C SER A 177 7.49 -7.20 -7.18
N LEU A 178 6.70 -7.47 -6.15
CA LEU A 178 7.10 -7.41 -4.74
C LEU A 178 7.45 -8.79 -4.16
N ALA A 179 7.43 -9.84 -4.98
CA ALA A 179 7.69 -11.23 -4.59
C ALA A 179 6.86 -11.78 -3.41
N ASP A 180 5.79 -11.09 -3.02
CA ASP A 180 4.95 -11.46 -1.88
C ASP A 180 3.49 -10.99 -2.05
N THR A 181 2.65 -11.36 -1.11
CA THR A 181 1.28 -10.90 -0.96
C THR A 181 1.25 -9.56 -0.23
N ARG A 182 0.49 -8.59 -0.73
CA ARG A 182 0.20 -7.34 -0.02
C ARG A 182 -1.13 -7.42 0.69
N GLY A 183 -1.18 -6.76 1.84
CA GLY A 183 -2.38 -6.63 2.66
C GLY A 183 -2.93 -5.22 2.63
N TRP A 184 -4.25 -5.12 2.76
CA TRP A 184 -4.98 -3.88 2.95
C TRP A 184 -6.04 -4.06 4.02
N VAL A 185 -6.38 -2.95 4.69
CA VAL A 185 -7.41 -2.91 5.71
C VAL A 185 -8.43 -1.85 5.34
N LEU A 186 -9.69 -2.28 5.20
CA LEU A 186 -10.86 -1.44 4.99
C LEU A 186 -11.59 -1.26 6.32
N ALA A 187 -11.98 -0.04 6.67
CA ALA A 187 -12.61 0.27 7.95
C ALA A 187 -13.72 1.32 7.82
N SER A 188 -14.83 1.12 8.52
CA SER A 188 -15.94 2.07 8.60
C SER A 188 -16.76 1.85 9.88
N ASP A 189 -17.50 2.87 10.30
CA ASP A 189 -18.53 2.69 11.33
C ASP A 189 -19.85 2.14 10.76
N GLN A 190 -19.99 2.09 9.44
CA GLN A 190 -21.12 1.49 8.74
C GLN A 190 -20.79 0.08 8.23
N PRO A 191 -21.80 -0.81 8.10
CA PRO A 191 -21.58 -2.15 7.58
C PRO A 191 -20.99 -2.16 6.16
N LEU A 192 -19.83 -2.79 6.02
CA LEU A 192 -19.16 -3.03 4.74
C LEU A 192 -19.70 -4.33 4.11
N LYS A 193 -20.84 -4.24 3.41
CA LYS A 193 -21.46 -5.39 2.75
C LYS A 193 -20.77 -5.69 1.42
N LEU A 194 -20.21 -6.88 1.30
CA LEU A 194 -19.65 -7.39 0.06
C LEU A 194 -20.67 -8.33 -0.59
N ASP A 195 -21.29 -7.86 -1.67
CA ASP A 195 -22.23 -8.62 -2.48
C ASP A 195 -21.77 -8.55 -3.94
N ALA A 196 -21.56 -9.70 -4.56
CA ALA A 196 -20.91 -9.74 -5.87
C ALA A 196 -21.74 -9.07 -6.96
N GLU A 197 -23.06 -9.26 -6.92
CA GLU A 197 -23.96 -8.68 -7.92
C GLU A 197 -24.03 -7.16 -7.76
N VAL A 198 -24.17 -6.68 -6.53
CA VAL A 198 -24.15 -5.25 -6.22
C VAL A 198 -22.81 -4.61 -6.61
N ILE A 199 -21.69 -5.28 -6.35
CA ILE A 199 -20.36 -4.78 -6.73
C ILE A 199 -20.24 -4.71 -8.25
N ASN A 200 -20.59 -5.76 -8.99
CA ASN A 200 -20.54 -5.76 -10.45
C ASN A 200 -21.42 -4.66 -11.07
N ASN A 201 -22.65 -4.49 -10.56
CA ASN A 201 -23.54 -3.43 -10.99
C ASN A 201 -22.93 -2.05 -10.73
N ARG A 202 -22.36 -1.82 -9.54
CA ARG A 202 -21.68 -0.55 -9.20
C ARG A 202 -20.45 -0.30 -10.07
N ILE A 203 -19.64 -1.32 -10.37
CA ILE A 203 -18.49 -1.19 -11.27
C ILE A 203 -18.98 -0.72 -12.63
N LYS A 204 -19.98 -1.40 -13.19
CA LYS A 204 -20.57 -1.05 -14.50
C LYS A 204 -21.17 0.35 -14.54
N GLU A 205 -21.82 0.78 -13.46
CA GLU A 205 -22.48 2.09 -13.40
C GLU A 205 -21.51 3.26 -13.16
N ARG A 206 -20.46 3.04 -12.36
CA ARG A 206 -19.65 4.13 -11.78
C ARG A 206 -18.24 4.22 -12.33
N ILE A 207 -17.64 3.11 -12.75
CA ILE A 207 -16.28 3.09 -13.30
C ILE A 207 -16.38 3.34 -14.80
N LYS A 208 -15.83 4.48 -15.23
CA LYS A 208 -15.79 4.90 -16.63
C LYS A 208 -14.38 4.70 -17.18
N GLY A 209 -14.26 4.24 -18.42
CA GLY A 209 -12.98 3.99 -19.09
C GLY A 209 -12.86 2.56 -19.57
N SER A 210 -11.62 2.08 -19.68
CA SER A 210 -11.32 0.68 -19.99
C SER A 210 -11.78 -0.25 -18.88
N ASP A 211 -12.06 -1.50 -19.23
CA ASP A 211 -12.37 -2.55 -18.26
C ASP A 211 -11.27 -2.70 -17.20
N LEU A 212 -11.67 -3.01 -15.98
CA LEU A 212 -10.74 -3.30 -14.89
C LEU A 212 -9.91 -4.54 -15.25
N GLN A 213 -8.59 -4.44 -15.16
CA GLN A 213 -7.68 -5.51 -15.59
C GLN A 213 -7.44 -6.58 -14.53
N PHE A 214 -7.67 -6.24 -13.25
CA PHE A 214 -7.31 -7.10 -12.12
C PHE A 214 -8.48 -7.39 -11.17
N ILE A 215 -9.46 -6.51 -11.09
CA ILE A 215 -10.51 -6.57 -10.06
C ILE A 215 -11.87 -6.75 -10.72
N ASP A 216 -12.57 -7.82 -10.34
CA ASP A 216 -14.01 -7.98 -10.48
C ASP A 216 -14.63 -8.33 -9.11
N ALA A 217 -15.95 -8.45 -9.05
CA ALA A 217 -16.62 -8.76 -7.79
C ALA A 217 -16.25 -10.12 -7.18
N ALA A 218 -16.01 -11.14 -8.00
CA ALA A 218 -15.63 -12.47 -7.51
C ALA A 218 -14.24 -12.42 -6.88
N PHE A 219 -13.31 -11.72 -7.51
CA PHE A 219 -11.96 -11.53 -7.02
C PHE A 219 -11.92 -10.64 -5.78
N MET A 220 -12.72 -9.58 -5.70
CA MET A 220 -12.88 -8.77 -4.48
C MET A 220 -13.30 -9.61 -3.28
N LEU A 221 -14.25 -10.54 -3.45
CA LEU A 221 -14.65 -11.46 -2.40
C LEU A 221 -13.52 -12.43 -2.05
N ALA A 222 -12.86 -13.01 -3.05
CA ALA A 222 -11.75 -13.93 -2.86
C ALA A 222 -10.59 -13.29 -2.07
N PHE A 223 -10.28 -12.02 -2.30
CA PHE A 223 -9.25 -11.29 -1.55
C PHE A 223 -9.51 -11.18 -0.04
N THR A 224 -10.77 -11.28 0.40
CA THR A 224 -11.10 -11.29 1.83
C THR A 224 -10.94 -12.67 2.48
N VAL A 225 -10.71 -13.71 1.68
CA VAL A 225 -10.53 -15.09 2.15
C VAL A 225 -9.05 -15.40 2.23
N MET A 226 -8.53 -15.43 3.45
CA MET A 226 -7.12 -15.70 3.72
C MET A 226 -6.88 -17.15 4.13
N ASN A 227 -5.64 -17.62 3.98
CA ASN A 227 -5.25 -18.94 4.50
C ASN A 227 -5.39 -19.00 6.04
N LYS A 228 -5.51 -20.22 6.57
CA LYS A 228 -5.80 -20.45 8.00
C LYS A 228 -4.77 -19.80 8.92
N THR A 229 -3.50 -19.81 8.55
CA THR A 229 -2.41 -19.22 9.36
C THR A 229 -2.63 -17.73 9.53
N VAL A 230 -2.72 -16.99 8.42
CA VAL A 230 -2.92 -15.53 8.42
C VAL A 230 -4.22 -15.16 9.13
N HIS A 231 -5.32 -15.86 8.83
CA HIS A 231 -6.60 -15.62 9.48
C HIS A 231 -6.53 -15.84 11.00
N THR A 232 -5.86 -16.90 11.47
CA THR A 232 -5.71 -17.20 12.90
C THR A 232 -4.91 -16.10 13.60
N THR A 233 -3.81 -15.64 12.99
CA THR A 233 -3.03 -14.52 13.52
C THR A 233 -3.89 -13.27 13.64
N LEU A 234 -4.63 -12.88 12.60
CA LEU A 234 -5.49 -11.68 12.64
C LEU A 234 -6.55 -11.73 13.74
N MET A 235 -7.13 -12.91 14.01
CA MET A 235 -8.15 -13.04 15.05
C MET A 235 -7.57 -13.05 16.47
N ASN A 236 -6.33 -13.47 16.63
CA ASN A 236 -5.64 -13.57 17.92
C ASN A 236 -4.69 -12.39 18.20
N GLU A 237 -4.52 -11.48 17.24
CA GLU A 237 -3.65 -10.31 17.38
C GLU A 237 -4.11 -9.42 18.54
N THR A 238 -3.17 -9.08 19.41
CA THR A 238 -3.39 -8.19 20.56
C THR A 238 -2.59 -6.91 20.45
N ASN A 239 -1.58 -6.86 19.57
CA ASN A 239 -0.78 -5.67 19.39
C ASN A 239 -1.62 -4.55 18.78
N VAL A 240 -1.51 -3.36 19.37
CA VAL A 240 -2.18 -2.14 18.93
C VAL A 240 -1.10 -1.09 18.75
N LEU A 241 -1.01 -0.50 17.58
CA LEU A 241 0.01 0.50 17.28
C LEU A 241 -0.30 1.79 18.06
N THR A 242 0.58 2.15 18.97
CA THR A 242 0.52 3.34 19.83
C THR A 242 1.88 4.03 19.85
N GLU A 243 1.92 5.24 20.40
CA GLU A 243 3.16 6.00 20.58
C GLU A 243 4.18 5.24 21.47
N GLU A 244 3.71 4.44 22.42
CA GLU A 244 4.58 3.70 23.35
C GLU A 244 5.29 2.52 22.69
N ASN A 245 4.64 1.89 21.70
CA ASN A 245 5.19 0.74 20.99
C ASN A 245 5.54 1.06 19.53
N GLU A 246 5.67 2.34 19.17
CA GLU A 246 6.08 2.78 17.83
C GLU A 246 7.41 2.14 17.41
N LYS A 247 8.32 1.87 18.36
CA LYS A 247 9.58 1.16 18.13
C LYS A 247 9.44 -0.34 17.84
N SER A 248 8.26 -0.91 18.07
CA SER A 248 7.94 -2.32 17.76
C SER A 248 7.32 -2.51 16.38
N LEU A 249 7.13 -1.43 15.62
CA LEU A 249 6.72 -1.47 14.20
C LEU A 249 7.78 -2.11 13.29
N HIS A 250 8.93 -2.48 13.84
CA HIS A 250 10.05 -3.04 13.11
C HIS A 250 9.91 -4.55 13.16
N GLY A 251 9.55 -5.15 12.02
CA GLY A 251 9.70 -6.59 11.82
C GLY A 251 11.11 -7.03 12.24
N HIS A 252 11.19 -8.19 12.89
CA HIS A 252 12.43 -8.80 13.35
C HIS A 252 13.44 -9.00 12.23
#